data_AF-W7J6G8-F1
#
_entry.id   AF-W7J6G8-F1
#
_cell.length_a   1.000
_cell.length_b   1.000
_cell.length_c   1.000
_cell.angle_alpha   90.00
_cell.angle_beta   90.00
_cell.angle_gamma   90.00
#
_symmetry.space_group_name_H-M   'P 1'
#
loop_
_entity.id
_entity.type
_entity.pdbx_description
1 polymer ?
#
loop_
_entity_poly.entity_id
_entity_poly.type
_entity_poly.pdbx_seq_one_letter_code
_entity_poly.pdbx_strand_id
1 'polypeptide(L)'
;NKGLISNLSKRQQKLKGDKIKKVCDLILKKLKKLENVNKLIKYKIILKYGNKDNKKEMIQTLKNEEGLSDDFKNNLSNYETEQNNDDIKEIELVNFISTNYDKFVVNLEDLNKELLKDLNMALS
;
A
#
# COMPACT_ATOMS: atom_id res chain seq x y z
N ASN A 1 23.07 7.59 -17.38
CA ASN A 1 23.88 6.41 -16.96
C ASN A 1 24.34 5.47 -18.06
N LYS A 2 23.59 5.23 -19.17
CA LYS A 2 24.04 4.30 -20.23
C LYS A 2 25.47 4.59 -20.74
N GLY A 3 25.80 5.85 -21.01
CA GLY A 3 27.15 6.26 -21.46
C GLY A 3 28.26 6.13 -20.40
N LEU A 4 27.93 6.28 -19.10
CA LEU A 4 28.90 6.07 -18.01
C LEU A 4 29.17 4.58 -17.79
N ILE A 5 28.15 3.74 -17.95
CA ILE A 5 28.24 2.30 -17.74
C ILE A 5 28.92 1.62 -18.92
N SER A 6 28.68 2.07 -20.17
CA SER A 6 29.30 1.48 -21.37
C SER A 6 30.82 1.55 -21.39
N ASN A 7 31.40 2.54 -20.69
CA ASN A 7 32.85 2.73 -20.61
C ASN A 7 33.53 1.84 -19.54
N LEU A 8 32.74 1.08 -18.77
CA LEU A 8 33.26 0.16 -17.76
C LEU A 8 33.55 -1.22 -18.35
N SER A 9 34.39 -2.00 -17.67
CA SER A 9 34.59 -3.41 -18.02
C SER A 9 33.29 -4.22 -17.89
N LYS A 10 33.13 -5.31 -18.66
CA LYS A 10 31.94 -6.19 -18.59
C LYS A 10 31.59 -6.64 -17.16
N ARG A 11 32.60 -6.93 -16.34
CA ARG A 11 32.42 -7.32 -14.93
C ARG A 11 31.84 -6.17 -14.10
N GLN A 12 32.35 -4.95 -14.28
CA GLN A 12 31.84 -3.76 -13.59
C GLN A 12 30.43 -3.38 -14.07
N GLN A 13 30.13 -3.53 -15.36
CA GLN A 13 28.78 -3.35 -15.90
C GLN A 13 27.78 -4.29 -15.24
N LYS A 14 28.12 -5.59 -15.14
CA LYS A 14 27.29 -6.58 -14.45
C LYS A 14 27.07 -6.22 -12.97
N LEU A 15 28.14 -5.85 -12.25
CA LEU A 15 28.05 -5.46 -10.84
C LEU A 15 27.16 -4.22 -10.63
N LYS A 16 27.27 -3.18 -11.48
CA LYS A 16 26.39 -2.01 -11.40
C LYS A 16 24.94 -2.38 -11.74
N GLY A 17 24.73 -3.24 -12.75
CA GLY A 17 23.41 -3.77 -13.08
C GLY A 17 22.75 -4.51 -11.91
N ASP A 18 23.49 -5.39 -11.24
CA ASP A 18 22.99 -6.14 -10.08
C ASP A 18 22.66 -5.21 -8.90
N LYS A 19 23.45 -4.15 -8.66
CA LYS A 19 23.14 -3.14 -7.64
C LYS A 19 21.85 -2.37 -7.95
N ILE A 20 21.68 -1.91 -9.19
CA ILE A 20 20.46 -1.21 -9.61
C ILE A 20 19.24 -2.13 -9.45
N LYS A 21 19.35 -3.38 -9.89
CA LYS A 21 18.27 -4.36 -9.73
C LYS A 21 17.88 -4.55 -8.26
N LYS A 22 18.85 -4.69 -7.36
CA LYS A 22 18.58 -4.80 -5.93
C LYS A 22 17.82 -3.60 -5.36
N VAL A 23 18.17 -2.37 -5.78
CA VAL A 23 17.44 -1.16 -5.38
C VAL A 23 15.99 -1.22 -5.89
N CYS A 24 15.79 -1.56 -7.17
CA CYS A 24 14.44 -1.71 -7.74
C CYS A 24 13.61 -2.76 -6.99
N ASP A 25 14.19 -3.94 -6.71
CA ASP A 25 13.50 -5.03 -6.01
C ASP A 25 13.09 -4.61 -4.58
N LEU A 26 13.93 -3.84 -3.88
CA LEU A 26 13.63 -3.30 -2.56
C LEU A 26 12.47 -2.31 -2.59
N ILE A 27 12.49 -1.36 -3.54
CA ILE A 27 11.43 -0.35 -3.69
C ILE A 27 10.11 -1.01 -4.09
N LEU A 28 10.12 -1.97 -5.02
CA LEU A 28 8.94 -2.73 -5.41
C LEU A 28 8.34 -3.49 -4.21
N LYS A 29 9.19 -4.11 -3.37
CA LYS A 29 8.73 -4.79 -2.15
C LYS A 29 8.04 -3.83 -1.19
N LYS A 30 8.52 -2.59 -1.07
CA LYS A 30 7.90 -1.56 -0.23
C LYS A 30 6.59 -1.03 -0.82
N LEU A 31 6.53 -0.80 -2.13
CA LEU A 31 5.29 -0.42 -2.82
C LEU A 31 4.20 -1.47 -2.62
N LYS A 32 4.53 -2.77 -2.78
CA LYS A 32 3.57 -3.85 -2.57
C LYS A 32 3.04 -3.91 -1.14
N LYS A 33 3.89 -3.62 -0.14
CA LYS A 33 3.44 -3.50 1.25
C LYS A 33 2.51 -2.31 1.45
N LEU A 34 2.84 -1.16 0.87
CA LEU A 34 2.03 0.06 0.96
C LEU A 34 0.67 -0.14 0.28
N GLU A 35 0.64 -0.79 -0.88
CA GLU A 35 -0.57 -1.19 -1.59
C GLU A 35 -1.46 -2.07 -0.70
N ASN A 36 -0.90 -3.13 -0.10
CA ASN A 36 -1.64 -4.02 0.79
C ASN A 36 -2.24 -3.27 2.00
N VAL A 37 -1.48 -2.37 2.62
CA VAL A 37 -1.97 -1.54 3.74
C VAL A 37 -3.15 -0.67 3.29
N ASN A 38 -3.07 -0.05 2.12
CA ASN A 38 -4.16 0.78 1.59
C ASN A 38 -5.38 -0.03 1.16
N LYS A 39 -5.18 -1.27 0.68
CA LYS A 39 -6.26 -2.22 0.44
C LYS A 39 -7.06 -2.48 1.72
N LEU A 40 -6.38 -2.71 2.85
CA LEU A 40 -7.02 -2.88 4.15
C LEU A 40 -7.75 -1.62 4.63
N ILE A 41 -7.16 -0.44 4.41
CA ILE A 41 -7.82 0.84 4.74
C ILE A 41 -9.10 0.99 3.92
N LYS A 42 -9.07 0.71 2.61
CA LYS A 42 -10.27 0.72 1.76
C LYS A 42 -11.36 -0.18 2.31
N TYR A 43 -11.02 -1.41 2.70
CA TYR A 43 -11.96 -2.34 3.31
C TYR A 43 -12.57 -1.77 4.59
N LYS A 44 -11.75 -1.20 5.46
CA LYS A 44 -12.21 -0.58 6.70
C LYS A 44 -13.13 0.63 6.47
N ILE A 45 -12.86 1.44 5.44
CA ILE A 45 -13.74 2.56 5.06
C ILE A 45 -15.13 2.03 4.67
N ILE A 46 -15.19 1.00 3.82
CA ILE A 46 -16.45 0.43 3.34
C ILE A 46 -17.20 -0.26 4.48
N LEU A 47 -16.52 -1.03 5.34
CA LEU A 47 -17.14 -1.69 6.49
C LEU A 47 -17.71 -0.68 7.50
N LYS A 48 -17.00 0.43 7.74
CA LYS A 48 -17.40 1.43 8.74
C LYS A 48 -18.46 2.39 8.20
N TYR A 49 -18.31 2.88 6.98
CA TYR A 49 -19.09 3.99 6.42
C TYR A 49 -19.86 3.63 5.14
N GLY A 50 -19.72 2.42 4.60
CA GLY A 50 -20.51 2.00 3.44
C GLY A 50 -22.00 1.86 3.78
N ASN A 51 -22.85 1.95 2.76
CA ASN A 51 -24.25 1.56 2.91
C ASN A 51 -24.36 0.03 3.13
N LYS A 52 -25.57 -0.43 3.50
CA LYS A 52 -25.84 -1.83 3.84
C LYS A 52 -25.39 -2.82 2.76
N ASP A 53 -25.65 -2.51 1.50
CA ASP A 53 -25.35 -3.41 0.38
C ASP A 53 -23.83 -3.50 0.15
N ASN A 54 -23.14 -2.36 0.14
CA ASN A 54 -21.68 -2.30 0.01
C ASN A 54 -20.98 -3.02 1.18
N LYS A 55 -21.51 -2.88 2.41
CA LYS A 55 -20.98 -3.60 3.58
C LYS A 55 -21.13 -5.12 3.41
N LYS A 56 -22.31 -5.59 3.01
CA LYS A 56 -22.57 -7.03 2.80
C LYS A 56 -21.67 -7.61 1.71
N GLU A 57 -21.56 -6.95 0.58
CA GLU A 57 -20.68 -7.37 -0.52
C GLU A 57 -19.21 -7.42 -0.06
N MET A 58 -18.77 -6.40 0.68
CA MET A 58 -17.42 -6.35 1.21
C MET A 58 -17.15 -7.48 2.19
N ILE A 59 -18.05 -7.77 3.12
CA ILE A 59 -17.89 -8.87 4.08
C ILE A 59 -17.77 -10.20 3.35
N GLN A 60 -18.60 -10.44 2.33
CA GLN A 60 -18.52 -11.67 1.53
C GLN A 60 -17.19 -11.77 0.77
N THR A 61 -16.70 -10.65 0.24
CA THR A 61 -15.39 -10.58 -0.41
C THR A 61 -14.26 -10.91 0.55
N LEU A 62 -14.29 -10.33 1.76
CA LEU A 62 -13.22 -10.49 2.77
C LEU A 62 -13.18 -11.89 3.39
N LYS A 63 -14.32 -12.59 3.48
CA LYS A 63 -14.35 -14.01 3.90
C LYS A 63 -13.47 -14.87 2.98
N ASN A 64 -13.49 -14.57 1.68
CA ASN A 64 -12.78 -15.32 0.64
C ASN A 64 -11.37 -14.78 0.34
N GLU A 65 -10.99 -13.61 0.86
CA GLU A 65 -9.69 -13.00 0.58
C GLU A 65 -8.55 -13.81 1.23
N GLU A 66 -7.61 -14.25 0.41
CA GLU A 66 -6.38 -14.92 0.86
C GLU A 66 -5.39 -13.88 1.40
N GLY A 67 -4.86 -14.11 2.60
CA GLY A 67 -3.87 -13.22 3.23
C GLY A 67 -4.39 -12.29 4.33
N LEU A 68 -5.68 -12.37 4.69
CA LEU A 68 -6.20 -11.82 5.93
C LEU A 68 -6.09 -12.83 7.07
N SER A 69 -5.86 -12.36 8.30
CA SER A 69 -5.86 -13.25 9.47
C SER A 69 -7.27 -13.77 9.77
N ASP A 70 -7.35 -14.98 10.30
CA ASP A 70 -8.62 -15.56 10.75
C ASP A 70 -9.27 -14.68 11.82
N ASP A 71 -8.47 -14.08 12.72
CA ASP A 71 -8.95 -13.12 13.70
C ASP A 71 -9.66 -11.91 13.05
N PHE A 72 -9.10 -11.37 11.96
CA PHE A 72 -9.73 -10.27 11.24
C PHE A 72 -11.04 -10.73 10.59
N LYS A 73 -11.04 -11.91 9.96
CA LYS A 73 -12.22 -12.50 9.32
C LYS A 73 -13.34 -12.80 10.33
N ASN A 74 -12.99 -13.32 11.50
CA ASN A 74 -13.94 -13.65 12.57
C ASN A 74 -14.60 -12.41 13.16
N ASN A 75 -13.91 -11.27 13.15
CA ASN A 75 -14.48 -9.99 13.60
C ASN A 75 -15.34 -9.28 12.54
N LEU A 76 -15.44 -9.81 11.30
CA LEU A 76 -16.25 -9.17 10.25
C LEU A 76 -17.75 -9.11 10.59
N SER A 77 -18.27 -10.07 11.36
CA SER A 77 -19.68 -10.11 11.78
C SER A 77 -20.08 -8.89 12.61
N ASN A 78 -19.13 -8.26 13.32
CA ASN A 78 -19.39 -7.07 14.13
C ASN A 78 -19.84 -5.88 13.25
N TYR A 79 -19.39 -5.84 12.00
CA TYR A 79 -19.78 -4.82 11.03
C TYR A 79 -21.13 -5.11 10.35
N GLU A 80 -21.70 -6.32 10.50
CA GLU A 80 -23.07 -6.64 10.05
C GLU A 80 -24.12 -6.05 11.01
N THR A 81 -23.77 -5.94 12.31
CA THR A 81 -24.65 -5.48 13.38
C THR A 81 -24.55 -3.99 13.69
N GLU A 82 -23.43 -3.33 13.33
CA GLU A 82 -23.30 -1.88 13.45
C GLU A 82 -24.30 -1.18 12.52
N GLN A 83 -25.22 -0.44 13.13
CA GLN A 83 -26.40 0.21 12.55
C GLN A 83 -26.23 0.67 11.10
N ASN A 84 -27.31 0.51 10.31
CA ASN A 84 -27.45 1.14 9.00
C ASN A 84 -27.12 2.62 9.17
N ASN A 85 -26.02 3.02 8.54
CA ASN A 85 -25.36 4.29 8.79
C ASN A 85 -26.05 5.36 7.92
N ASP A 86 -27.36 5.53 8.10
CA ASP A 86 -28.14 6.53 7.37
C ASP A 86 -27.75 7.96 7.83
N ASP A 87 -27.22 8.08 9.05
CA ASP A 87 -26.60 9.28 9.62
C ASP A 87 -25.06 9.18 9.69
N ILE A 88 -24.39 8.81 8.59
CA ILE A 88 -22.93 8.98 8.51
C ILE A 88 -22.63 10.46 8.73
N LYS A 89 -21.96 10.78 9.83
CA LYS A 89 -21.35 12.10 10.00
C LYS A 89 -20.27 12.23 8.95
N GLU A 90 -20.60 12.87 7.83
CA GLU A 90 -19.70 13.16 6.70
C GLU A 90 -18.33 13.65 7.17
N ILE A 91 -18.32 14.48 8.21
CA ILE A 91 -17.10 14.99 8.87
C ILE A 91 -16.21 13.85 9.41
N GLU A 92 -16.78 12.84 10.07
CA GLU A 92 -16.01 11.70 10.57
C GLU A 92 -15.44 10.84 9.43
N LEU A 93 -16.19 10.66 8.34
CA LEU A 93 -15.72 9.98 7.14
C LEU A 93 -14.57 10.74 6.48
N VAL A 94 -14.76 12.04 6.24
CA VAL A 94 -13.75 12.93 5.64
C VAL A 94 -12.48 12.92 6.49
N ASN A 95 -12.61 13.11 7.81
CA ASN A 95 -11.46 13.08 8.71
C ASN A 95 -10.72 11.73 8.66
N PHE A 96 -11.46 10.63 8.61
CA PHE A 96 -10.86 9.30 8.51
C PHE A 96 -10.14 9.10 7.17
N ILE A 97 -10.76 9.46 6.04
CA ILE A 97 -10.16 9.34 4.72
C ILE A 97 -8.92 10.23 4.61
N SER A 98 -9.04 11.52 4.92
CA SER A 98 -7.96 12.50 4.81
C SER A 98 -6.74 12.06 5.61
N THR A 99 -6.92 11.65 6.87
CA THR A 99 -5.80 11.19 7.71
C THR A 99 -5.06 9.99 7.09
N ASN A 100 -5.78 9.05 6.47
CA ASN A 100 -5.14 7.90 5.83
C ASN A 100 -4.52 8.24 4.47
N TYR A 101 -5.15 9.15 3.72
CA TYR A 101 -4.64 9.65 2.45
C TYR A 101 -3.34 10.43 2.64
N ASP A 102 -3.29 11.35 3.60
CA ASP A 102 -2.09 12.14 3.92
C ASP A 102 -0.92 11.22 4.32
N LYS A 103 -1.20 10.20 5.14
CA LYS A 103 -0.20 9.17 5.48
C LYS A 103 0.27 8.38 4.26
N PHE A 104 -0.63 8.07 3.32
CA PHE A 104 -0.25 7.40 2.09
C PHE A 104 0.67 8.27 1.23
N VAL A 105 0.34 9.54 1.08
CA VAL A 105 1.17 10.51 0.33
C VAL A 105 2.55 10.65 0.95
N VAL A 106 2.65 10.85 2.27
CA VAL A 106 3.94 10.95 2.98
C VAL A 106 4.79 9.69 2.77
N ASN A 107 4.19 8.50 2.86
CA ASN A 107 4.91 7.24 2.62
C ASN A 107 5.44 7.13 1.17
N LEU A 108 4.70 7.64 0.18
CA LEU A 108 5.17 7.68 -1.20
C LEU A 108 6.32 8.66 -1.39
N GLU A 109 6.24 9.85 -0.78
CA GLU A 109 7.29 10.85 -0.83
C GLU A 109 8.59 10.34 -0.20
N ASP A 110 8.49 9.68 0.96
CA ASP A 110 9.63 9.09 1.65
C ASP A 110 10.26 7.96 0.84
N LEU A 111 9.44 7.12 0.19
CA LEU A 111 9.92 6.08 -0.70
C LEU A 111 10.63 6.66 -1.94
N ASN A 112 10.13 7.78 -2.47
CA ASN A 112 10.78 8.48 -3.59
C ASN A 112 12.15 9.04 -3.17
N LYS A 113 12.24 9.66 -1.99
CA LYS A 113 13.52 10.14 -1.42
C LYS A 113 14.50 8.99 -1.22
N GLU A 114 14.04 7.86 -0.70
CA GLU A 114 14.87 6.66 -0.51
C GLU A 114 15.35 6.09 -1.85
N LEU A 115 14.48 5.97 -2.85
CA LEU A 115 14.86 5.53 -4.19
C LEU A 115 15.96 6.40 -4.79
N LEU A 116 15.81 7.73 -4.72
CA LEU A 116 16.82 8.67 -5.21
C LEU A 116 18.16 8.49 -4.48
N LYS A 117 18.12 8.35 -3.15
CA LYS A 117 19.31 8.14 -2.32
C LYS A 117 20.02 6.83 -2.66
N ASP A 118 19.29 5.73 -2.75
CA ASP A 118 19.83 4.39 -2.98
C ASP A 118 20.32 4.22 -4.42
N LEU A 119 19.63 4.81 -5.40
CA LEU A 119 20.11 4.85 -6.78
C LEU A 119 21.42 5.62 -6.89
N ASN A 120 21.53 6.78 -6.24
CA ASN A 120 22.78 7.56 -6.25
C ASN A 120 23.95 6.75 -5.67
N MET A 121 23.74 6.02 -4.57
CA MET A 121 24.75 5.11 -3.99
C MET A 121 25.07 3.90 -4.88
N ALA A 122 24.09 3.36 -5.60
CA ALA A 122 24.31 2.26 -6.53
C ALA A 122 25.10 2.70 -7.79
N LEU A 123 24.97 3.98 -8.15
CA LEU A 123 25.54 4.57 -9.36
C LEU A 123 26.92 5.19 -9.15
N SER A 124 27.27 5.63 -7.94
CA SER A 124 28.66 5.92 -7.55
C SER A 124 29.50 4.65 -7.62
#